data_AF-A0ABD0J0U5-F1
#
_entry.id   AF-A0ABD0J0U5-F1
#
_cell.length_a   1.000
_cell.length_b   1.000
_cell.length_c   1.000
_cell.angle_alpha   90.00
_cell.angle_beta   90.00
_cell.angle_gamma   90.00
#
_symmetry.space_group_name_H-M   'P 1'
#
loop_
_entity.id
_entity.type
_entity.pdbx_description
1 polymer ?
#
loop_
_entity_poly.entity_id
_entity_poly.type
_entity_poly.pdbx_seq_one_letter_code
_entity_poly.pdbx_strand_id
1 'polypeptide(L)'
;MYTVKRIRKGVTHWRCSIRNKLVDCLASVRQSGDEFLEGTIIHCHPPTEGVDMALSVTAAVKKKCCAHIVEAASAITNEVLTELVSDNAPPLPCMPAPYGLARVGNRKRQAHRPRHPATLSFGLEEDHIPADFFCHDVVVEGRRHLVFARADQTELLANAKT
;
A
#
# COMPACT_ATOMS: atom_id res chain seq x y z
N MET A 1 15.69 16.74 8.93
CA MET A 1 15.61 15.26 8.75
C MET A 1 17.01 14.68 8.60
N TYR A 2 17.23 13.49 9.17
CA TYR A 2 18.49 12.74 9.08
C TYR A 2 18.31 11.46 8.27
N THR A 3 19.36 10.99 7.60
CA THR A 3 19.40 9.72 6.87
C THR A 3 20.59 8.89 7.33
N VAL A 4 20.47 7.56 7.27
CA VAL A 4 21.56 6.66 7.64
C VAL A 4 22.72 6.85 6.65
N LYS A 5 23.88 7.24 7.16
CA LYS A 5 25.14 7.31 6.40
C LYS A 5 25.82 5.95 6.37
N ARG A 6 25.91 5.29 7.54
CA ARG A 6 26.54 3.97 7.71
C ARG A 6 26.18 3.39 9.08
N ILE A 7 26.24 2.06 9.19
CA ILE A 7 26.13 1.32 10.44
C ILE A 7 27.45 0.59 10.68
N ARG A 8 28.06 0.73 11.86
CA ARG A 8 29.34 0.09 12.22
C ARG A 8 29.37 -0.29 13.70
N LYS A 9 29.68 -1.55 14.02
CA LYS A 9 29.86 -2.03 15.41
C LYS A 9 28.73 -1.59 16.36
N GLY A 10 27.47 -1.75 15.94
CA GLY A 10 26.30 -1.34 16.72
C GLY A 10 26.04 0.17 16.80
N VAL A 11 26.87 0.99 16.15
CA VAL A 11 26.70 2.44 16.06
C VAL A 11 26.14 2.82 14.70
N THR A 12 25.04 3.56 14.70
CA THR A 12 24.46 4.16 13.50
C THR A 12 24.93 5.60 13.36
N HIS A 13 25.59 5.90 12.24
CA HIS A 13 25.94 7.27 11.89
C HIS A 13 24.86 7.83 10.97
N TRP A 14 24.24 8.91 11.43
CA TRP A 14 23.24 9.67 10.72
C TRP A 14 23.87 10.94 10.16
N ARG A 15 23.38 11.38 9.00
CA ARG A 15 23.75 12.66 8.38
C ARG A 15 22.51 13.41 7.95
N CYS A 16 22.58 14.74 7.94
CA CYS A 16 21.48 15.56 7.46
C CYS A 16 21.07 15.17 6.03
N SER A 17 19.77 15.19 5.73
CA SER A 17 19.25 14.88 4.40
C SER A 17 19.41 16.01 3.38
N ILE A 18 19.65 17.26 3.81
CA ILE A 18 19.79 18.41 2.91
C ILE A 18 21.15 18.36 2.22
N ARG A 19 21.13 17.83 0.99
CA ARG A 19 22.27 17.72 0.08
C ARG A 19 21.82 17.97 -1.35
N ASN A 20 22.01 19.18 -1.83
CA ASN A 20 21.76 19.56 -3.21
C ASN A 20 22.93 20.41 -3.72
N LYS A 21 22.89 20.86 -4.97
CA LYS A 21 23.98 21.62 -5.59
C LYS A 21 24.27 22.96 -4.89
N LEU A 22 23.29 23.52 -4.17
CA LEU A 22 23.40 24.82 -3.50
C LEU A 22 23.80 24.67 -2.02
N VAL A 23 23.31 23.61 -1.35
CA VAL A 23 23.52 23.37 0.08
C VAL A 23 23.88 21.91 0.30
N ASP A 24 25.07 21.66 0.85
CA ASP A 24 25.49 20.34 1.36
C ASP A 24 25.69 20.42 2.88
N CYS A 25 24.70 19.97 3.64
CA CYS A 25 24.72 20.06 5.09
C CYS A 25 25.54 18.91 5.71
N LEU A 26 26.57 19.27 6.48
CA LEU A 26 27.48 18.33 7.14
C LEU A 26 27.07 17.96 8.56
N ALA A 27 25.96 18.51 9.07
CA ALA A 27 25.41 18.13 10.37
C ALA A 27 25.18 16.61 10.44
N SER A 28 25.54 16.02 11.57
CA SER A 28 25.55 14.57 11.78
C SER A 28 25.11 14.23 13.19
N VAL A 29 24.58 13.03 13.36
CA VAL A 29 24.20 12.48 14.66
C VAL A 29 24.77 11.07 14.74
N ARG A 30 25.30 10.71 15.91
CA ARG A 30 25.75 9.35 16.20
C ARG A 30 24.74 8.72 17.15
N GLN A 31 24.25 7.54 16.80
CA GLN A 31 23.37 6.76 17.66
C GLN A 31 24.10 5.50 18.15
N SER A 32 24.08 5.27 19.47
CA SER A 32 24.56 4.04 20.10
C SER A 32 23.46 3.52 21.03
N GLY A 33 22.79 2.43 20.64
CA GLY A 33 21.55 2.02 21.33
C GLY A 33 20.48 3.11 21.22
N ASP A 34 19.97 3.56 22.37
CA ASP A 34 18.96 4.63 22.47
C ASP A 34 19.57 6.03 22.66
N GLU A 35 20.89 6.13 22.81
CA GLU A 35 21.57 7.41 22.96
C GLU A 35 21.87 8.05 21.61
N PHE A 36 21.50 9.32 21.47
CA PHE A 36 21.80 10.16 20.32
C PHE A 36 22.75 11.27 20.73
N LEU A 37 23.91 11.32 20.08
CA LEU A 37 24.92 12.36 20.27
C LEU A 37 25.03 13.19 19.00
N GLU A 38 24.74 14.48 19.12
CA GLU A 38 24.92 15.43 18.03
C GLU A 38 26.41 15.61 17.69
N GLY A 39 26.72 15.71 16.41
CA GLY A 39 28.05 16.06 15.95
C GLY A 39 28.35 17.54 16.18
N THR A 40 29.63 17.90 16.09
CA THR A 40 30.10 19.28 16.34
C THR A 40 29.61 20.30 15.29
N ILE A 41 29.19 19.84 14.11
CA ILE A 41 28.77 20.71 13.02
C ILE A 41 27.27 21.00 13.14
N ILE A 42 26.92 22.27 13.30
CA ILE A 42 25.53 22.76 13.30
C ILE A 42 24.95 22.82 11.88
N HIS A 43 23.62 22.81 11.77
CA HIS A 43 22.94 22.94 10.48
C HIS A 43 23.21 24.30 9.82
N CYS A 44 23.45 24.29 8.51
CA CYS A 44 23.61 25.50 7.68
C CYS A 44 22.32 25.91 6.94
N HIS A 45 21.18 25.39 7.36
CA HIS A 45 19.87 25.66 6.76
C HIS A 45 18.81 25.62 7.86
N PRO A 46 17.66 26.31 7.67
CA PRO A 46 16.56 26.25 8.62
C PRO A 46 15.96 24.84 8.69
N PRO A 47 15.28 24.50 9.79
CA PRO A 47 14.39 23.35 9.85
C PRO A 47 13.35 23.44 8.74
N THR A 48 13.00 22.30 8.13
CA THR A 48 11.92 22.26 7.16
C THR A 48 10.61 22.06 7.90
N GLU A 49 9.66 22.98 7.69
CA GLU A 49 8.37 22.98 8.38
C GLU A 49 7.50 21.79 7.96
N GLY A 50 6.76 21.23 8.93
CA GLY A 50 5.79 20.16 8.72
C GLY A 50 6.37 18.78 8.45
N VAL A 51 7.68 18.57 8.61
CA VAL A 51 8.31 17.24 8.42
C VAL A 51 7.84 16.24 9.47
N ASP A 52 7.72 16.67 10.71
CA ASP A 52 7.19 15.89 11.84
C ASP A 52 5.75 15.43 11.60
N MET A 53 4.88 16.34 11.15
CA MET A 53 3.51 16.03 10.78
C MET A 53 3.45 15.06 9.60
N ALA A 54 4.23 15.32 8.54
CA ALA A 54 4.30 14.46 7.36
C ALA A 54 4.75 13.03 7.71
N LEU A 55 5.73 12.89 8.61
CA LEU A 55 6.19 11.59 9.09
C LEU A 55 5.10 10.89 9.92
N SER A 56 4.42 11.62 10.80
CA SER A 56 3.34 11.09 11.65
C SER A 56 2.16 10.57 10.81
N VAL A 57 1.69 11.39 9.86
CA VAL A 57 0.64 11.01 8.90
C VAL A 57 1.08 9.79 8.08
N THR A 58 2.30 9.79 7.54
CA THR A 58 2.81 8.66 6.74
C THR A 58 2.87 7.37 7.57
N ALA A 59 3.27 7.46 8.83
CA ALA A 59 3.33 6.31 9.74
C ALA A 59 1.92 5.78 10.06
N ALA A 60 0.97 6.67 10.35
CA ALA A 60 -0.43 6.33 10.60
C ALA A 60 -1.08 5.66 9.38
N VAL A 61 -0.91 6.21 8.17
CA VAL A 61 -1.40 5.61 6.92
C VAL A 61 -0.85 4.20 6.74
N LYS A 62 0.47 3.99 6.91
CA LYS A 62 1.08 2.65 6.81
C LYS A 62 0.49 1.67 7.82
N LYS A 63 0.34 2.09 9.07
CA LYS A 63 -0.20 1.25 10.16
C LYS A 63 -1.65 0.85 9.85
N LYS A 64 -2.51 1.82 9.52
CA LYS A 64 -3.93 1.59 9.23
C LYS A 64 -4.12 0.75 7.96
N CYS A 65 -3.32 1.00 6.91
CA CYS A 65 -3.32 0.16 5.70
C CYS A 65 -2.93 -1.31 5.95
N CYS A 66 -2.05 -1.58 6.92
CA CYS A 66 -1.69 -2.95 7.30
C CYS A 66 -2.76 -3.65 8.13
N ALA A 67 -3.53 -2.90 8.94
CA ALA A 67 -4.67 -3.43 9.68
C ALA A 67 -5.89 -3.66 8.77
N HIS A 68 -6.11 -2.78 7.80
CA HIS A 68 -7.24 -2.77 6.89
C HIS A 68 -6.80 -3.12 5.46
N ILE A 69 -6.47 -4.39 5.24
CA ILE A 69 -5.81 -4.86 4.01
C ILE A 69 -6.71 -4.71 2.77
N VAL A 70 -8.02 -4.90 2.95
CA VAL A 70 -9.02 -4.91 1.86
C VAL A 70 -9.56 -3.52 1.50
N GLU A 71 -9.55 -2.58 2.45
CA GLU A 71 -10.11 -1.25 2.25
C GLU A 71 -9.31 -0.41 1.25
N ALA A 72 -9.94 0.59 0.63
CA ALA A 72 -9.25 1.47 -0.30
C ALA A 72 -8.20 2.32 0.44
N ALA A 73 -6.94 2.30 -0.03
CA ALA A 73 -5.87 3.08 0.59
C ALA A 73 -6.13 4.59 0.53
N SER A 74 -6.88 5.06 -0.48
CA SER A 74 -7.32 6.45 -0.58
C SER A 74 -8.31 6.82 0.52
N ALA A 75 -9.27 5.95 0.84
CA ALA A 75 -10.21 6.16 1.94
C ALA A 75 -9.47 6.25 3.28
N ILE A 76 -8.59 5.28 3.56
CA ILE A 76 -7.71 5.29 4.74
C ILE A 76 -6.87 6.57 4.81
N THR A 77 -6.33 7.02 3.67
CA THR A 77 -5.52 8.24 3.62
C THR A 77 -6.33 9.47 3.98
N ASN A 78 -7.52 9.62 3.41
CA ASN A 78 -8.40 10.74 3.71
C ASN A 78 -8.81 10.75 5.18
N GLU A 79 -9.18 9.60 5.72
CA GLU A 79 -9.53 9.44 7.13
C GLU A 79 -8.37 9.86 8.05
N VAL A 80 -7.14 9.37 7.79
CA VAL A 80 -5.95 9.76 8.58
C VAL A 80 -5.64 11.25 8.44
N LEU A 81 -5.85 11.83 7.26
CA LEU A 81 -5.66 13.27 7.06
C LEU A 81 -6.67 14.08 7.87
N THR A 82 -7.95 13.70 7.87
CA THR A 82 -8.99 14.34 8.68
C THR A 82 -8.75 14.18 10.19
N GLU A 83 -8.20 13.05 10.64
CA GLU A 83 -7.89 12.81 12.05
C GLU A 83 -6.68 13.62 12.54
N LEU A 84 -5.63 13.75 11.73
CA LEU A 84 -4.33 14.29 12.17
C LEU A 84 -4.04 15.72 11.70
N VAL A 85 -4.72 16.18 10.65
CA VAL A 85 -4.52 17.52 10.09
C VAL A 85 -5.78 18.33 10.33
N SER A 86 -5.64 19.45 11.05
CA SER A 86 -6.75 20.38 11.25
C SER A 86 -7.18 21.01 9.93
N ASP A 87 -8.49 21.13 9.70
CA ASP A 87 -9.07 21.74 8.48
C ASP A 87 -8.57 23.17 8.23
N ASN A 88 -8.17 23.88 9.28
CA ASN A 88 -7.67 25.26 9.22
C ASN A 88 -6.14 25.37 9.21
N ALA A 89 -5.42 24.24 9.13
CA ALA A 89 -3.97 24.28 9.12
C ALA A 89 -3.45 24.91 7.82
N PRO A 90 -2.42 25.77 7.87
CA PRO A 90 -1.78 26.26 6.66
C PRO A 90 -1.17 25.10 5.86
N PRO A 91 -1.08 25.21 4.52
CA PRO A 91 -0.49 24.17 3.70
C PRO A 91 0.97 23.94 4.11
N LEU A 92 1.25 22.72 4.59
CA LEU A 92 2.58 22.33 5.04
C LEU A 92 3.46 21.93 3.83
N PRO A 93 4.61 22.60 3.59
CA PRO A 93 5.42 22.36 2.39
C PRO A 93 5.94 20.92 2.23
N CYS A 94 6.13 20.22 3.35
CA CYS A 94 6.64 18.85 3.37
C CYS A 94 5.56 17.77 3.28
N MET A 95 4.28 18.14 3.29
CA MET A 95 3.21 17.15 3.24
C MET A 95 3.14 16.49 1.86
N PRO A 96 3.22 15.14 1.77
CA PRO A 96 3.02 14.47 0.51
C PRO A 96 1.58 14.62 0.05
N ALA A 97 1.37 14.70 -1.27
CA ALA A 97 0.02 14.67 -1.83
C ALA A 97 -0.73 13.40 -1.37
N PRO A 98 -2.07 13.45 -1.17
CA PRO A 98 -2.85 12.29 -0.70
C PRO A 98 -2.63 11.03 -1.54
N TYR A 99 -2.55 11.17 -2.86
CA TYR A 99 -2.20 10.06 -3.77
C TYR A 99 -0.86 9.39 -3.41
N GLY A 100 0.16 10.19 -3.08
CA GLY A 100 1.47 9.71 -2.67
C GLY A 100 1.42 8.91 -1.37
N LEU A 101 0.64 9.37 -0.39
CA LEU A 101 0.39 8.67 0.88
C LEU A 101 -0.30 7.32 0.64
N ALA A 102 -1.38 7.31 -0.14
CA ALA A 102 -2.11 6.09 -0.49
C ALA A 102 -1.21 5.06 -1.19
N ARG A 103 -0.32 5.50 -2.08
CA ARG A 103 0.67 4.64 -2.76
C ARG A 103 1.66 4.02 -1.77
N VAL A 104 2.15 4.80 -0.81
CA VAL A 104 3.07 4.31 0.23
C VAL A 104 2.37 3.30 1.15
N GLY A 105 1.12 3.56 1.55
CA GLY A 105 0.29 2.62 2.29
C GLY A 105 0.08 1.31 1.53
N ASN A 106 -0.32 1.39 0.26
CA ASN A 106 -0.48 0.24 -0.64
C ASN A 106 0.80 -0.61 -0.75
N ARG A 107 1.95 0.04 -0.98
CA ARG A 107 3.23 -0.64 -1.07
C ARG A 107 3.56 -1.37 0.23
N LYS A 108 3.29 -0.75 1.39
CA LYS A 108 3.57 -1.35 2.69
C LYS A 108 2.69 -2.58 2.95
N ARG A 109 1.39 -2.54 2.61
CA ARG A 109 0.46 -3.66 2.82
C ARG A 109 0.54 -4.77 1.78
N GLN A 110 1.26 -4.56 0.67
CA GLN A 110 1.37 -5.55 -0.41
C GLN A 110 1.85 -6.91 0.08
N ALA A 111 2.81 -6.94 1.01
CA ALA A 111 3.34 -8.18 1.59
C ALA A 111 2.32 -8.93 2.46
N HIS A 112 1.27 -8.26 2.93
CA HIS A 112 0.23 -8.84 3.78
C HIS A 112 -1.02 -9.25 3.00
N ARG A 113 -1.11 -8.90 1.72
CA ARG A 113 -2.26 -9.31 0.90
C ARG A 113 -2.28 -10.83 0.81
N PRO A 114 -3.47 -11.46 0.98
CA PRO A 114 -3.61 -12.87 0.67
C PRO A 114 -3.12 -13.14 -0.75
N ARG A 115 -2.50 -14.30 -0.96
CA ARG A 115 -2.23 -14.77 -2.32
C ARG A 115 -3.56 -14.84 -3.05
N HIS A 116 -3.57 -14.38 -4.31
CA HIS A 116 -4.73 -14.58 -5.17
C HIS A 116 -5.05 -16.08 -5.17
N PRO A 117 -6.28 -16.49 -4.84
CA PRO A 117 -6.64 -17.90 -4.90
C PRO A 117 -6.42 -18.39 -6.33
N ALA A 118 -5.61 -19.43 -6.49
CA ALA A 118 -5.35 -20.03 -7.79
C ALA A 118 -6.57 -20.80 -8.31
N THR A 119 -7.43 -21.23 -7.38
CA THR A 119 -8.65 -22.00 -7.61
C THR A 119 -9.71 -21.53 -6.63
N LEU A 120 -10.93 -21.36 -7.12
CA LEU A 120 -12.10 -21.04 -6.30
C LEU A 120 -12.87 -22.34 -6.06
N SER A 121 -12.94 -22.78 -4.81
CA SER A 121 -13.81 -23.88 -4.37
C SER A 121 -15.13 -23.28 -3.89
N PHE A 122 -16.19 -23.39 -4.68
CA PHE A 122 -17.50 -22.83 -4.35
C PHE A 122 -18.61 -23.84 -4.68
N GLY A 123 -19.70 -23.84 -3.89
CA GLY A 123 -20.92 -24.55 -4.26
C GLY A 123 -21.71 -23.73 -5.29
N LEU A 124 -22.40 -24.40 -6.20
CA LEU A 124 -23.37 -23.73 -7.07
C LEU A 124 -24.74 -23.80 -6.37
N GLU A 125 -25.39 -22.65 -6.20
CA GLU A 125 -26.75 -22.58 -5.67
C GLU A 125 -27.72 -22.59 -6.85
N GLU A 126 -28.27 -23.77 -7.15
CA GLU A 126 -29.09 -24.02 -8.34
C GLU A 126 -30.46 -23.34 -8.28
N ASP A 127 -30.95 -23.01 -7.07
CA ASP A 127 -32.24 -22.35 -6.85
C ASP A 127 -32.35 -20.96 -7.52
N HIS A 128 -31.21 -20.33 -7.78
CA HIS A 128 -31.14 -19.01 -8.43
C HIS A 128 -30.87 -19.09 -9.93
N ILE A 129 -30.74 -20.30 -10.47
CA ILE A 129 -30.51 -20.54 -11.89
C ILE A 129 -31.85 -20.89 -12.54
N PRO A 130 -32.21 -20.28 -13.68
CA PRO A 130 -33.40 -20.67 -14.41
C PRO A 130 -33.41 -22.18 -14.69
N ALA A 131 -34.58 -22.80 -14.52
CA ALA A 131 -34.78 -24.19 -14.91
C ALA A 131 -34.29 -24.41 -16.36
N ASP A 132 -33.61 -25.52 -16.59
CA ASP A 132 -33.05 -25.93 -17.89
C ASP A 132 -31.91 -25.05 -18.45
N PHE A 133 -31.34 -24.13 -17.65
CA PHE A 133 -30.19 -23.32 -18.09
C PHE A 133 -28.84 -23.87 -17.63
N PHE A 134 -28.78 -24.52 -16.47
CA PHE A 134 -27.59 -25.23 -16.02
C PHE A 134 -27.57 -26.64 -16.63
N CYS A 135 -26.53 -26.95 -17.38
CA CYS A 135 -26.42 -28.22 -18.09
C CYS A 135 -25.55 -29.22 -17.33
N HIS A 136 -24.31 -28.84 -17.03
CA HIS A 136 -23.31 -29.76 -16.48
C HIS A 136 -22.27 -29.06 -15.58
N ASP A 137 -21.80 -29.79 -14.57
CA ASP A 137 -20.59 -29.49 -13.80
C ASP A 137 -19.53 -30.54 -14.14
N VAL A 138 -18.48 -30.17 -14.86
CA VAL A 138 -17.46 -31.13 -15.31
C VAL A 138 -16.06 -30.68 -14.95
N VAL A 139 -15.18 -31.64 -14.71
CA VAL A 139 -13.76 -31.38 -14.46
C VAL A 139 -12.96 -31.81 -15.70
N VAL A 140 -12.34 -30.84 -16.37
CA VAL A 140 -11.50 -31.06 -17.57
C VAL A 140 -10.11 -30.52 -17.28
N GLU A 141 -9.07 -31.32 -17.51
CA GLU A 141 -7.67 -30.96 -17.23
C GLU A 141 -7.43 -30.41 -15.79
N GLY A 142 -8.17 -30.94 -14.82
CA GLY A 142 -8.06 -30.51 -13.41
C GLY A 142 -8.69 -29.15 -13.11
N ARG A 143 -9.44 -28.57 -14.05
CA ARG A 143 -10.22 -27.34 -13.85
C ARG A 143 -11.71 -27.67 -13.85
N ARG A 144 -12.47 -27.04 -12.95
CA ARG A 144 -13.93 -27.17 -12.91
C ARG A 144 -14.55 -26.22 -13.95
N HIS A 145 -15.47 -26.74 -14.75
CA HIS A 145 -16.21 -26.04 -15.78
C HIS A 145 -17.71 -26.19 -15.49
N LEU A 146 -18.39 -25.04 -15.38
CA LEU A 146 -19.84 -24.99 -15.28
C LEU A 146 -20.39 -24.66 -16.67
N VAL A 147 -21.20 -25.55 -17.21
CA VAL A 147 -21.80 -25.41 -18.54
C VAL A 147 -23.21 -24.86 -18.39
N PHE A 148 -23.43 -23.69 -18.98
CA PHE A 148 -24.74 -23.05 -19.07
C PHE A 148 -25.12 -22.89 -20.53
N ALA A 149 -26.26 -23.46 -20.92
CA ALA A 149 -26.78 -23.35 -22.27
C ALA A 149 -28.28 -23.56 -22.25
N ARG A 150 -28.96 -22.91 -23.20
CA ARG A 150 -30.34 -23.24 -23.55
C ARG A 150 -30.39 -24.34 -24.59
N ALA A 151 -31.54 -25.00 -24.72
CA ALA A 151 -31.73 -26.09 -25.68
C ALA A 151 -31.42 -25.66 -27.13
N ASP A 152 -31.88 -24.47 -27.53
CA ASP A 152 -31.63 -23.88 -28.86
C ASP A 152 -30.14 -23.61 -29.11
N GLN A 153 -29.42 -23.12 -28.10
CA GLN A 153 -27.97 -22.89 -28.18
C GLN A 153 -27.21 -24.20 -28.36
N THR A 154 -27.65 -25.26 -27.70
CA THR A 154 -27.02 -26.59 -27.78
C THR A 154 -27.26 -27.22 -29.15
N GLU A 155 -28.47 -27.08 -29.70
CA GLU A 155 -28.83 -27.53 -31.04
C GLU A 155 -28.06 -26.77 -32.14
N LEU A 156 -27.92 -25.45 -31.99
CA LEU A 156 -27.07 -24.63 -32.87
C LEU A 156 -25.60 -25.09 -32.83
N LEU A 157 -25.10 -25.43 -31.64
CA LEU A 157 -23.71 -25.88 -31.47
C LEU A 157 -23.49 -27.26 -32.11
N ALA A 158 -24.46 -28.17 -31.99
CA ALA A 158 -24.41 -29.49 -32.62
C ALA A 158 -24.41 -29.41 -34.16
N ASN A 159 -25.09 -28.39 -34.72
CA ASN A 159 -25.17 -28.14 -36.16
C ASN A 159 -24.01 -27.26 -36.70
N ALA A 160 -23.15 -26.73 -35.83
CA ALA A 160 -22.00 -25.94 -36.24
C ALA A 160 -20.92 -26.83 -36.86
N LYS A 161 -20.36 -26.41 -38.00
CA LYS A 161 -19.20 -27.11 -38.59
C LYS A 161 -17.97 -26.93 -37.70
N THR A 162 -17.31 -28.04 -37.39
CA THR A 162 -16.05 -28.12 -36.64
C THR A 162 -14.83 -27.91 -37.54
#